data_AF-F1LHG1-F1
#
_entry.id   AF-F1LHG1-F1
#
_cell.length_a   1.000
_cell.length_b   1.000
_cell.length_c   1.000
_cell.angle_alpha   90.00
_cell.angle_beta   90.00
_cell.angle_gamma   90.00
#
_symmetry.space_group_name_H-M   'P 1'
#
loop_
_entity.id
_entity.type
_entity.pdbx_description
1 polymer ?
#
loop_
_entity_poly.entity_id
_entity_poly.type
_entity_poly.pdbx_seq_one_letter_code
_entity_poly.pdbx_strand_id
1 'polypeptide(L)'
;MISDNTSQPTSSSISSSVLRTPTQRPLSESQHSALLTNGPVAPGNTLREFVNNLEEFAPTIPDSVTLHYMKKSGIDNADPRVIRLFSLAAQKFTSDIVLDCMQQARMKCIGQAKKGTKEIRYTLTSELLESVLAEYGIDVKKPPYFQ
;
A
#
# COMPACT_ATOMS: atom_id res chain seq x y z
N MET A 1 -35.01 47.63 21.60
CA MET A 1 -34.42 47.06 20.37
C MET A 1 -33.02 46.63 20.70
N ILE A 2 -32.81 45.33 20.95
CA ILE A 2 -31.50 44.73 21.15
C ILE A 2 -31.43 43.58 20.14
N SER A 3 -30.60 43.78 19.14
CA SER A 3 -30.11 42.76 18.21
C SER A 3 -28.59 42.86 18.29
N ASP A 4 -27.90 41.76 18.56
CA ASP A 4 -26.80 41.33 17.71
C ASP A 4 -26.31 39.92 18.05
N ASN A 5 -25.78 39.29 17.02
CA ASN A 5 -25.71 37.86 16.76
C ASN A 5 -24.24 37.42 16.63
N THR A 6 -23.95 36.16 16.99
CA THR A 6 -22.91 35.26 16.40
C THR A 6 -21.42 35.48 16.75
N SER A 7 -20.81 34.50 17.44
CA SER A 7 -19.71 33.61 16.91
C SER A 7 -18.83 32.99 18.02
N GLN A 8 -18.60 31.68 17.91
CA GLN A 8 -17.66 30.88 18.72
C GLN A 8 -16.17 31.14 18.38
N PRO A 9 -15.22 30.84 19.27
CA PRO A 9 -13.79 30.80 18.93
C PRO A 9 -13.34 29.42 18.40
N THR A 10 -12.58 29.43 17.29
CA THR A 10 -11.86 28.29 16.72
C THR A 10 -10.35 28.41 16.95
N SER A 11 -9.70 27.34 17.40
CA SER A 11 -8.24 27.12 17.32
C SER A 11 -7.96 25.65 17.62
N SER A 12 -7.11 24.88 16.94
CA SER A 12 -6.13 25.15 15.89
C SER A 12 -5.68 23.79 15.35
N SER A 13 -5.79 23.54 14.05
CA SER A 13 -5.24 22.34 13.42
C SER A 13 -3.80 22.58 13.01
N ILE A 14 -2.88 21.82 13.58
CA ILE A 14 -1.46 21.81 13.21
C ILE A 14 -1.33 21.24 11.81
N SER A 15 -0.93 22.09 10.86
CA SER A 15 -0.56 21.69 9.50
C SER A 15 0.92 21.29 9.49
N SER A 16 1.21 20.02 9.30
CA SER A 16 2.55 19.56 8.90
C SER A 16 2.59 19.45 7.38
N SER A 17 3.26 20.40 6.75
CA SER A 17 3.62 20.43 5.34
C SER A 17 4.73 19.42 5.05
N VAL A 18 4.56 18.63 3.98
CA VAL A 18 5.68 18.00 3.27
C VAL A 18 5.55 18.36 1.80
N LEU A 19 6.57 19.04 1.28
CA LEU A 19 6.73 19.47 -0.11
C LEU A 19 6.61 18.29 -1.08
N ARG A 20 5.73 18.41 -2.08
CA ARG A 20 5.75 17.57 -3.28
C ARG A 20 6.09 18.46 -4.49
N THR A 21 7.17 18.14 -5.18
CA THR A 21 7.66 18.81 -6.38
C THR A 21 6.65 18.75 -7.54
N PRO A 22 6.50 19.82 -8.36
CA PRO A 22 5.43 19.91 -9.35
C PRO A 22 5.87 19.38 -10.72
N THR A 23 5.66 18.08 -10.98
CA THR A 23 5.53 17.55 -12.36
C THR A 23 4.35 16.58 -12.49
N GLN A 24 3.35 16.68 -11.60
CA GLN A 24 2.12 15.91 -11.77
C GLN A 24 1.28 16.50 -12.90
N ARG A 25 1.10 15.71 -13.96
CA ARG A 25 -0.14 15.76 -14.77
C ARG A 25 -1.32 15.79 -13.79
N PRO A 26 -2.33 16.66 -13.97
CA PRO A 26 -3.52 16.63 -13.12
C PRO A 26 -4.15 15.23 -13.27
N LEU A 27 -4.11 14.47 -12.18
CA LEU A 27 -4.74 13.16 -12.06
C LEU A 27 -6.25 13.39 -12.19
N SER A 28 -6.91 12.62 -13.06
CA SER A 28 -8.36 12.68 -13.20
C SER A 28 -9.04 12.34 -11.87
N GLU A 29 -10.22 12.91 -11.60
CA GLU A 29 -10.99 12.68 -10.35
C GLU A 29 -11.19 11.17 -10.05
N SER A 30 -11.20 10.33 -11.09
CA SER A 30 -11.22 8.87 -11.00
C SER A 30 -9.99 8.24 -10.33
N GLN A 31 -8.81 8.86 -10.43
CA GLN A 31 -7.57 8.39 -9.80
C GLN A 31 -7.46 8.80 -8.32
N HIS A 32 -8.08 9.91 -7.92
CA HIS A 32 -8.25 10.25 -6.50
C HIS A 32 -9.14 9.21 -5.78
N SER A 33 -10.22 8.74 -6.43
CA SER A 33 -11.10 7.71 -5.86
C SER A 33 -10.43 6.34 -5.70
N ALA A 34 -9.42 6.00 -6.51
CA ALA A 34 -8.72 4.72 -6.41
C ALA A 34 -7.76 4.65 -5.22
N LEU A 35 -7.12 5.76 -4.84
CA LEU A 35 -6.31 5.83 -3.60
C LEU A 35 -7.16 5.72 -2.33
N LEU A 36 -8.46 6.05 -2.43
CA LEU A 36 -9.46 5.82 -1.39
C LEU A 36 -10.02 4.39 -1.39
N THR A 37 -9.48 3.47 -2.22
CA THR A 37 -9.88 2.05 -2.18
C THR A 37 -9.48 1.35 -0.88
N ASN A 38 -8.67 2.00 -0.05
CA ASN A 38 -8.68 1.77 1.39
C ASN A 38 -9.96 2.42 1.93
N GLY A 39 -11.07 1.68 1.84
CA GLY A 39 -12.36 2.13 2.35
C GLY A 39 -12.22 2.67 3.78
N PRO A 40 -13.12 3.58 4.22
CA PRO A 40 -13.06 4.14 5.57
C PRO A 40 -12.92 2.99 6.57
N VAL A 41 -11.87 3.07 7.42
CA VAL A 41 -11.71 2.14 8.55
C VAL A 41 -13.05 2.14 9.26
N ALA A 42 -13.71 0.98 9.29
CA ALA A 42 -15.03 0.87 9.86
C ALA A 42 -14.99 1.51 11.26
N PRO A 43 -15.91 2.44 11.58
CA PRO A 43 -15.95 3.07 12.88
C PRO A 43 -16.24 1.97 13.92
N GLY A 44 -15.18 1.44 14.52
CA GLY A 44 -15.25 0.26 15.37
C GLY A 44 -13.86 -0.20 15.79
N ASN A 45 -12.96 -0.45 14.84
CA ASN A 45 -11.66 -1.03 15.15
C ASN A 45 -10.63 0.05 15.43
N THR A 46 -10.52 0.44 16.70
CA THR A 46 -9.41 1.30 17.14
C THR A 46 -8.07 0.62 16.85
N LEU A 47 -7.00 1.39 16.65
CA LEU A 47 -5.64 0.83 16.46
C LEU A 47 -5.26 -0.14 17.59
N ARG A 48 -5.72 0.14 18.81
CA ARG A 48 -5.49 -0.71 19.98
C ARG A 48 -6.16 -2.08 19.83
N GLU A 49 -7.39 -2.10 19.34
CA GLU A 49 -8.12 -3.35 19.09
C GLU A 49 -7.48 -4.15 17.96
N PHE A 50 -7.04 -3.49 16.89
CA PHE A 50 -6.27 -4.15 15.83
C PHE A 50 -5.01 -4.83 16.37
N VAL A 51 -4.21 -4.13 17.20
CA VAL A 51 -2.99 -4.70 17.78
C VAL A 51 -3.29 -5.87 18.73
N ASN A 52 -4.38 -5.80 19.49
CA ASN A 52 -4.81 -6.91 20.35
C ASN A 52 -5.20 -8.14 19.52
N ASN A 53 -5.90 -7.96 18.40
CA ASN A 53 -6.32 -9.05 17.52
C ASN A 53 -5.15 -9.76 16.80
N LEU A 54 -3.94 -9.17 16.78
CA LEU A 54 -2.76 -9.80 16.18
C LEU A 54 -2.31 -11.08 16.91
N GLU A 55 -2.69 -11.25 18.17
CA GLU A 55 -2.35 -12.46 18.94
C GLU A 55 -3.10 -13.71 18.47
N GLU A 56 -4.20 -13.55 17.73
CA GLU A 56 -4.99 -14.66 17.19
C GLU A 56 -4.79 -14.83 15.68
N PHE A 57 -4.16 -13.86 15.02
CA PHE A 57 -3.95 -13.90 13.57
C PHE A 57 -2.71 -14.72 13.19
N ALA A 58 -2.85 -15.67 12.27
CA ALA A 58 -1.75 -16.43 11.69
C ALA A 58 -1.43 -15.90 10.28
N PRO A 59 -0.39 -15.06 10.10
CA PRO A 59 -0.03 -14.54 8.79
C PRO A 59 0.49 -15.63 7.85
N THR A 60 0.36 -15.41 6.53
CA THR A 60 0.91 -16.31 5.49
C THR A 60 2.42 -16.50 5.60
N ILE A 61 3.16 -15.50 6.09
CA ILE A 61 4.60 -15.61 6.36
C ILE A 61 4.75 -16.23 7.76
N PRO A 62 5.43 -17.38 7.90
CA PRO A 62 5.64 -18.00 9.21
C PRO A 62 6.46 -17.13 10.15
N ASP A 63 6.10 -17.15 11.44
CA ASP A 63 6.76 -16.35 12.49
C ASP A 63 8.29 -16.60 12.55
N SER A 64 8.75 -17.81 12.25
CA SER A 64 10.18 -18.16 12.23
C SER A 64 10.96 -17.40 11.15
N VAL A 65 10.35 -17.15 10.00
CA VAL A 65 10.96 -16.41 8.90
C VAL A 65 11.08 -14.94 9.27
N THR A 66 10.00 -14.36 9.78
CA THR A 66 9.99 -12.97 10.23
C THR A 66 11.00 -12.75 11.36
N LEU A 67 11.03 -13.66 12.35
CA LEU A 67 12.00 -13.59 13.43
C LEU A 67 13.44 -13.66 12.92
N HIS A 68 13.76 -14.52 11.94
CA HIS A 68 15.09 -14.58 11.35
C HIS A 68 15.52 -13.22 10.76
N TYR A 69 14.66 -12.53 10.01
CA TYR A 69 14.97 -11.21 9.45
C TYR A 69 15.02 -10.10 10.50
N MET A 70 14.20 -10.19 11.56
CA MET A 70 14.26 -9.26 12.69
C MET A 70 15.58 -9.38 13.44
N LYS A 71 16.03 -10.61 13.74
CA LYS A 71 17.33 -10.88 14.37
C LYS A 71 18.50 -10.40 13.51
N LYS A 72 18.43 -10.65 12.19
CA LYS A 72 19.41 -10.14 11.24
C LYS A 72 19.52 -8.60 11.26
N SER A 73 18.42 -7.92 11.60
CA SER A 73 18.37 -6.45 11.75
C SER A 73 18.72 -5.96 13.16
N GLY A 74 19.11 -6.86 14.07
CA GLY A 74 19.46 -6.54 15.46
C GLY A 74 18.28 -6.48 16.44
N ILE A 75 17.09 -6.96 16.05
CA ILE A 75 15.91 -7.02 16.91
C ILE A 75 15.73 -8.45 17.42
N ASP A 76 16.03 -8.65 18.71
CA ASP A 76 15.85 -9.90 19.43
C ASP A 76 14.67 -9.81 20.42
N ASN A 77 13.98 -10.93 20.64
CA ASN A 77 12.90 -11.07 21.65
C ASN A 77 11.70 -10.11 21.49
N ALA A 78 11.22 -9.89 20.26
CA ALA A 78 10.01 -9.11 20.02
C ALA A 78 8.73 -9.83 20.51
N ASP A 79 7.75 -9.05 20.96
CA ASP A 79 6.40 -9.52 21.26
C ASP A 79 5.79 -10.22 20.03
N PRO A 80 5.15 -11.39 20.16
CA PRO A 80 4.49 -12.10 19.05
C PRO A 80 3.58 -11.20 18.20
N ARG A 81 2.90 -10.22 18.81
CA ARG A 81 2.06 -9.25 18.10
C ARG A 81 2.87 -8.38 17.15
N VAL A 82 4.08 -7.97 17.55
CA VAL A 82 4.99 -7.17 16.72
C VAL A 82 5.53 -7.99 15.56
N ILE A 83 5.88 -9.26 15.80
CA ILE A 83 6.33 -10.19 14.75
C ILE A 83 5.24 -10.31 13.68
N ARG A 84 4.00 -10.53 14.08
CA ARG A 84 2.87 -10.69 13.15
C ARG A 84 2.48 -9.39 12.47
N LEU A 85 2.59 -8.25 13.15
CA LEU A 85 2.45 -6.94 12.53
C LEU A 85 3.43 -6.75 11.38
N PHE A 86 4.70 -7.13 11.58
CA PHE A 86 5.73 -7.03 10.55
C PHE A 86 5.42 -7.95 9.36
N SER A 87 4.98 -9.18 9.63
CA SER A 87 4.53 -10.12 8.59
C SER A 87 3.36 -9.54 7.77
N LEU A 88 2.36 -8.95 8.42
CA LEU A 88 1.21 -8.33 7.75
C LEU A 88 1.62 -7.10 6.94
N ALA A 89 2.48 -6.25 7.47
CA ALA A 89 3.00 -5.09 6.77
C ALA A 89 3.76 -5.50 5.49
N ALA A 90 4.61 -6.53 5.56
CA ALA A 90 5.32 -7.06 4.40
C ALA A 90 4.37 -7.64 3.34
N GLN A 91 3.32 -8.35 3.77
CA GLN A 91 2.28 -8.87 2.89
C GLN A 91 1.51 -7.76 2.20
N LYS A 92 1.08 -6.75 2.96
CA LYS A 92 0.38 -5.58 2.43
C LYS A 92 1.25 -4.83 1.42
N PHE A 93 2.53 -4.58 1.77
CA PHE A 93 3.48 -3.94 0.86
C PHE A 93 3.63 -4.69 -0.47
N THR A 94 3.80 -6.00 -0.41
CA THR A 94 3.92 -6.83 -1.63
C THR A 94 2.61 -6.82 -2.44
N SER A 95 1.46 -6.86 -1.75
CA SER A 95 0.14 -6.88 -2.39
C SER A 95 -0.16 -5.57 -3.12
N ASP A 96 0.21 -4.43 -2.54
CA ASP A 96 0.04 -3.13 -3.18
C ASP A 96 0.83 -3.02 -4.49
N ILE A 97 2.12 -3.42 -4.48
CA ILE A 97 2.95 -3.41 -5.70
C ILE A 97 2.34 -4.29 -6.79
N VAL A 98 1.87 -5.49 -6.44
CA VAL A 98 1.25 -6.42 -7.40
C VAL A 98 -0.08 -5.87 -7.92
N LEU A 99 -0.87 -5.21 -7.07
CA LEU A 99 -2.12 -4.59 -7.46
C LEU A 99 -1.90 -3.45 -8.46
N ASP A 100 -0.91 -2.60 -8.22
CA ASP A 100 -0.52 -1.51 -9.13
C ASP A 100 -0.03 -2.07 -10.47
N CYS A 101 0.80 -3.12 -10.44
CA CYS A 101 1.22 -3.83 -11.65
C CYS A 101 0.00 -4.35 -12.41
N MET A 102 -0.95 -4.99 -11.72
CA MET A 102 -2.16 -5.53 -12.33
C MET A 102 -3.02 -4.41 -12.93
N GLN A 103 -3.14 -3.26 -12.26
CA GLN A 103 -3.87 -2.11 -12.79
C GLN A 103 -3.21 -1.56 -14.06
N GLN A 104 -1.90 -1.38 -14.04
CA GLN A 104 -1.16 -0.92 -15.22
C GLN A 104 -1.22 -1.94 -16.37
N ALA A 105 -1.19 -3.25 -16.09
CA ALA A 105 -1.37 -4.31 -17.10
C ALA A 105 -2.76 -4.29 -17.74
N ARG A 106 -3.81 -4.02 -16.95
CA ARG A 106 -5.19 -3.83 -17.43
C ARG A 106 -5.28 -2.62 -18.35
N MET A 107 -4.70 -1.48 -17.94
CA MET A 107 -4.70 -0.25 -18.73
C MET A 107 -3.93 -0.37 -20.05
N LYS A 108 -2.85 -1.15 -20.06
CA LYS A 108 -2.05 -1.43 -21.27
C LYS A 108 -2.64 -2.57 -22.13
N CYS A 109 -3.74 -3.20 -21.72
CA CYS A 109 -4.34 -4.36 -22.39
C CYS A 109 -3.36 -5.51 -22.65
N ILE A 110 -2.41 -5.76 -21.74
CA ILE A 110 -1.39 -6.83 -21.87
C ILE A 110 -1.97 -8.22 -21.50
N GLY A 111 -3.26 -8.29 -21.19
CA GLY A 111 -3.95 -9.53 -20.87
C GLY A 111 -4.18 -10.41 -22.09
N GLN A 112 -3.85 -11.71 -21.99
CA GLN A 112 -4.21 -12.68 -23.03
C GLN A 112 -5.63 -13.17 -22.80
N ALA A 113 -6.54 -12.83 -23.71
CA ALA A 113 -7.88 -13.42 -23.77
C ALA A 113 -7.84 -14.72 -24.58
N LYS A 114 -8.28 -15.83 -23.99
CA LYS A 114 -8.52 -17.06 -24.76
C LYS A 114 -9.81 -16.92 -25.56
N LYS A 115 -9.75 -17.11 -26.87
CA LYS A 115 -10.91 -17.04 -27.78
C LYS A 115 -11.97 -18.05 -27.33
N GLY A 116 -13.11 -17.57 -26.85
CA GLY A 116 -14.23 -18.39 -26.36
C GLY A 116 -14.42 -18.43 -24.84
N THR A 117 -13.56 -17.80 -24.04
CA THR A 117 -13.69 -17.76 -22.57
C THR A 117 -13.62 -16.31 -22.07
N LYS A 118 -14.46 -15.96 -21.09
CA LYS A 118 -14.45 -14.63 -20.43
C LYS A 118 -13.24 -14.39 -19.52
N GLU A 119 -12.24 -15.27 -19.54
CA GLU A 119 -11.08 -15.22 -18.66
C GLU A 119 -9.92 -14.49 -19.35
N ILE A 120 -9.52 -13.36 -18.78
CA ILE A 120 -8.34 -12.62 -19.18
C ILE A 120 -7.20 -13.00 -18.24
N ARG A 121 -6.11 -13.55 -18.79
CA ARG A 121 -4.94 -13.94 -18.01
C ARG A 121 -3.88 -12.85 -18.09
N TYR A 122 -3.48 -12.34 -16.94
CA TYR A 122 -2.39 -11.36 -16.81
C TYR A 122 -1.10 -12.07 -16.46
N THR A 123 0.00 -11.61 -17.04
CA THR A 123 1.35 -12.09 -16.74
C THR A 123 2.17 -10.92 -16.21
N LEU A 124 2.86 -11.11 -15.09
CA LEU A 124 3.77 -10.10 -14.54
C LEU A 124 5.06 -10.10 -15.38
N THR A 125 5.29 -9.02 -16.14
CA THR A 125 6.49 -8.84 -16.98
C THR A 125 7.50 -7.91 -16.30
N SER A 126 8.78 -8.05 -16.64
CA SER A 126 9.84 -7.20 -16.08
C SER A 126 9.68 -5.73 -16.43
N GLU A 127 9.21 -5.41 -17.64
CA GLU A 127 8.91 -4.04 -18.08
C GLU A 127 7.81 -3.39 -17.22
N LEU A 128 6.75 -4.15 -16.91
CA LEU A 128 5.66 -3.69 -16.07
C LEU A 128 6.15 -3.44 -14.64
N LEU A 129 6.87 -4.42 -14.09
CA LEU A 129 7.38 -4.34 -12.73
C LEU A 129 8.36 -3.17 -12.55
N GLU A 130 9.23 -2.92 -13.52
CA GLU A 130 10.17 -1.77 -13.50
C GLU A 130 9.46 -0.43 -13.47
N SER A 131 8.43 -0.28 -14.31
CA SER A 131 7.65 0.96 -14.33
C SER A 131 7.02 1.24 -12.98
N VAL A 132 6.46 0.23 -12.32
CA VAL A 132 5.84 0.38 -11.00
C VAL A 132 6.90 0.64 -9.94
N LEU A 133 7.97 -0.17 -9.89
CA LEU A 133 9.01 -0.01 -8.88
C LEU A 133 9.72 1.35 -8.95
N ALA A 134 9.85 1.94 -10.13
CA ALA A 134 10.36 3.30 -10.30
C ALA A 134 9.47 4.36 -9.60
N GLU A 135 8.14 4.17 -9.58
CA GLU A 135 7.22 5.06 -8.85
C GLU A 135 7.36 4.94 -7.33
N TYR A 136 7.77 3.75 -6.85
CA TYR A 136 8.12 3.49 -5.45
C TYR A 136 9.56 3.94 -5.09
N GLY A 137 10.33 4.45 -6.06
CA GLY A 137 11.73 4.87 -5.86
C GLY A 137 12.73 3.71 -5.76
N ILE A 138 12.37 2.53 -6.26
CA ILE A 138 13.19 1.33 -6.25
C ILE A 138 13.87 1.16 -7.61
N ASP A 139 15.20 1.19 -7.63
CA ASP A 139 16.01 1.00 -8.85
C ASP A 139 16.22 -0.50 -9.15
N VAL A 140 15.85 -0.93 -10.35
CA VAL A 140 15.96 -2.32 -10.80
C VAL A 140 17.08 -2.44 -11.82
N LYS A 141 18.19 -3.07 -11.41
CA LYS A 141 19.32 -3.33 -12.30
C LYS A 141 19.15 -4.66 -13.01
N LYS A 142 18.74 -4.62 -14.28
CA LYS A 142 18.79 -5.79 -15.17
C LYS A 142 20.26 -6.10 -15.50
N PRO A 143 20.77 -7.31 -15.18
CA PRO A 143 22.07 -7.71 -15.69
C PRO A 143 22.01 -7.75 -17.23
N PRO A 144 23.06 -7.31 -17.93
CA PRO A 144 23.10 -7.40 -19.39
C PRO A 144 23.00 -8.86 -19.81
N TYR A 145 22.09 -9.16 -20.73
CA TYR A 145 22.07 -10.47 -21.38
C TYR A 145 23.30 -10.61 -22.27
N PHE A 146 23.91 -11.80 -22.30
CA PHE A 146 24.95 -12.13 -23.27
C PHE A 146 24.36 -12.02 -24.68
N GLN A 147 24.99 -11.21 -25.54
CA GLN A 147 24.77 -11.19 -27.00
C GLN A 147 25.65 -12.24 -27.67
#